data_AF-T2KHW7-F1
#
_entry.id   AF-T2KHW7-F1
#
_cell.length_a   1.000
_cell.length_b   1.000
_cell.length_c   1.000
_cell.angle_alpha   90.00
_cell.angle_beta   90.00
_cell.angle_gamma   90.00
#
_symmetry.space_group_name_H-M   'P 1'
#
loop_
_entity.id
_entity.type
_entity.pdbx_description
1 polymer ?
#
loop_
_entity_poly.entity_id
_entity_poly.type
_entity_poly.pdbx_seq_one_letter_code
_entity_poly.pdbx_strand_id
1 'polypeptide(L)'
;VDIDWEFPVCCGLPENAYRPEDRRNCTLLFEELRTQLDELGANTGERYLLTAAIPAGRMLPVRCFELRESAAILDWINIMTYDLYGAW
;
A
#
# COMPACT_ATOMS: atom_id res chain seq x y z
N VAL A 1 7.71 -1.39 8.98
CA VAL A 1 7.95 -0.73 7.68
C VAL A 1 6.62 -0.20 7.17
N ASP A 2 6.65 0.98 6.57
CA ASP A 2 5.48 1.61 5.95
C ASP A 2 5.71 1.68 4.44
N ILE A 3 4.70 1.32 3.64
CA ILE A 3 4.78 1.31 2.18
C ILE A 3 3.98 2.48 1.63
N ASP A 4 4.66 3.34 0.89
CA ASP A 4 4.10 4.51 0.24
C ASP A 4 4.31 4.41 -1.28
N TRP A 5 3.40 3.68 -1.95
CA TRP A 5 3.42 3.54 -3.41
C TRP A 5 2.37 4.49 -3.99
N GLU A 6 2.83 5.53 -4.68
CA GLU A 6 1.98 6.57 -5.28
C GLU A 6 1.96 6.56 -6.83
N PHE A 7 0.95 6.00 -7.49
CA PHE A 7 0.12 4.90 -7.00
C PHE A 7 0.29 3.71 -7.93
N PRO A 8 0.03 2.48 -7.46
CA PRO A 8 -0.12 1.34 -8.35
C PRO A 8 -1.11 1.68 -9.46
N VAL A 9 -0.90 1.18 -10.68
CA VAL A 9 -1.80 1.32 -11.84
C VAL A 9 -1.86 2.70 -12.48
N CYS A 10 -1.92 3.82 -11.76
CA CYS A 10 -2.03 5.15 -12.36
C CYS A 10 -1.83 6.29 -11.37
N CYS A 11 -1.93 7.53 -11.89
CA CYS A 11 -2.37 8.70 -11.14
C CYS A 11 -1.40 9.22 -10.07
N GLY A 12 -0.18 8.67 -10.01
CA GLY A 12 0.97 9.28 -9.36
C GLY A 12 1.63 10.34 -10.24
N LEU A 13 2.88 10.67 -9.93
CA LEU A 13 3.66 11.62 -10.73
C LEU A 13 3.90 11.11 -12.17
N PRO A 14 4.03 12.00 -13.17
CA PRO A 14 4.21 11.62 -14.58
C PRO A 14 5.41 10.71 -14.84
N GLU A 15 6.44 10.78 -14.00
CA GLU A 15 7.68 10.02 -14.11
C GLU A 15 7.55 8.59 -13.55
N ASN A 16 6.48 8.31 -12.79
CA ASN A 16 6.28 7.01 -12.17
C ASN A 16 5.86 5.99 -13.24
N ALA A 17 6.63 4.90 -13.34
CA ALA A 17 6.23 3.76 -14.14
C ALA A 17 5.06 3.05 -13.47
N TYR A 18 4.01 2.76 -14.23
CA TYR A 18 2.85 2.02 -13.76
C TYR A 18 2.37 1.01 -14.80
N ARG A 19 1.72 -0.05 -14.34
CA ARG A 19 1.11 -1.09 -15.16
C ARG A 19 -0.21 -1.56 -14.54
N PRO A 20 -1.16 -2.10 -15.33
CA PRO A 20 -2.40 -2.65 -14.80
C PRO A 20 -2.19 -3.75 -13.74
N GLU A 21 -1.11 -4.53 -13.87
CA GLU A 21 -0.77 -5.62 -12.95
C GLU A 21 -0.36 -5.13 -11.56
N ASP A 22 0.03 -3.86 -11.43
CA ASP A 22 0.50 -3.28 -10.17
C ASP A 22 -0.57 -3.39 -9.06
N ARG A 23 -1.86 -3.41 -9.42
CA ARG A 23 -2.94 -3.63 -8.45
C ARG A 23 -2.77 -4.94 -7.69
N ARG A 24 -2.56 -6.04 -8.41
CA ARG A 24 -2.36 -7.36 -7.79
C ARG A 24 -0.94 -7.49 -7.24
N ASN A 25 0.06 -6.94 -7.92
CA ASN A 25 1.45 -7.00 -7.48
C ASN A 25 1.66 -6.24 -6.16
N CYS A 26 0.92 -5.17 -5.90
CA CYS A 26 0.95 -4.46 -4.62
C CYS A 26 0.44 -5.37 -3.48
N THR A 27 -0.64 -6.13 -3.69
CA THR A 27 -1.09 -7.14 -2.72
C THR A 27 -0.04 -8.23 -2.50
N LEU A 28 0.56 -8.76 -3.57
CA LEU A 28 1.63 -9.77 -3.46
C LEU A 28 2.86 -9.23 -2.72
N LEU A 29 3.20 -7.96 -2.93
CA LEU A 29 4.26 -7.28 -2.17
C LEU A 29 3.92 -7.23 -0.67
N PHE A 30 2.68 -6.90 -0.32
CA PHE A 30 2.26 -6.92 1.10
C PHE A 30 2.30 -8.33 1.69
N GLU A 31 1.83 -9.35 0.97
CA GLU A 31 1.88 -10.76 1.40
C GLU A 31 3.33 -11.21 1.67
N GLU A 32 4.24 -10.90 0.74
CA GLU A 32 5.67 -11.24 0.86
C GLU A 32 6.33 -10.51 2.04
N LEU A 33 6.10 -9.20 2.18
CA LEU A 33 6.63 -8.43 3.30
C LEU A 33 6.10 -8.93 4.64
N ARG A 34 4.80 -9.24 4.73
CA ARG A 34 4.22 -9.79 5.96
C ARG A 34 4.89 -11.10 6.35
N THR A 35 5.12 -11.98 5.37
CA THR A 35 5.81 -13.27 5.55
C THR A 35 7.22 -13.06 6.12
N GLN A 36 8.03 -12.21 5.49
CA GLN A 36 9.39 -11.96 5.96
C GLN A 36 9.45 -11.28 7.35
N LEU A 37 8.52 -10.36 7.62
CA LEU A 37 8.45 -9.68 8.92
C LEU A 37 7.99 -10.62 10.04
N ASP A 38 7.11 -11.57 9.74
CA ASP A 38 6.69 -12.59 10.71
C ASP A 38 7.81 -13.59 11.01
N GLU A 39 8.57 -14.01 10.00
CA GLU A 39 9.77 -14.84 10.18
C GLU A 39 10.83 -14.11 11.01
N LEU A 40 11.10 -12.84 10.72
CA LEU A 40 12.02 -12.02 11.51
C LEU A 40 11.50 -11.86 12.94
N GLY A 41 10.20 -11.68 13.11
CA GLY A 41 9.56 -11.57 14.43
C GLY A 41 9.72 -12.85 15.25
N ALA A 42 9.53 -14.01 14.64
CA ALA A 42 9.76 -15.31 15.29
C ALA A 42 11.23 -15.48 15.73
N ASN A 43 12.18 -15.01 14.93
CA ASN A 43 13.61 -15.11 15.23
C ASN A 43 14.09 -14.12 16.31
N THR A 44 13.43 -12.97 16.43
CA THR A 44 13.86 -11.88 17.33
C THR A 44 13.02 -11.75 18.59
N GLY A 45 11.83 -12.35 18.62
CA GLY A 45 10.87 -12.23 19.72
C GLY A 45 10.03 -10.95 19.69
N GLU A 46 10.12 -10.16 18.62
CA GLU A 46 9.43 -8.87 18.45
C GLU A 46 8.37 -8.95 17.35
N ARG A 47 7.29 -8.15 17.45
CA ARG A 47 6.32 -8.01 16.35
C ARG A 47 6.68 -6.80 15.50
N TYR A 48 6.96 -7.03 14.22
CA TYR A 48 7.20 -5.93 13.27
C TYR A 48 5.91 -5.50 12.58
N LEU A 49 5.70 -4.19 12.54
CA LEU A 49 4.53 -3.60 11.90
C LEU A 49 4.75 -3.46 10.40
N LEU A 50 3.69 -3.71 9.63
CA LEU A 50 3.58 -3.47 8.21
C LEU A 50 2.37 -2.57 7.97
N THR A 51 2.63 -1.37 7.46
CA THR A 51 1.61 -0.35 7.24
C THR A 51 1.72 0.20 5.82
N ALA A 52 0.70 0.92 5.36
CA ALA A 52 0.78 1.61 4.07
C ALA A 52 0.05 2.95 4.08
N ALA A 53 0.56 3.89 3.28
CA ALA A 53 -0.15 5.10 2.90
C ALA A 53 -1.00 4.81 1.64
N ILE A 54 -2.30 5.07 1.71
CA ILE A 54 -3.25 4.86 0.60
C ILE A 54 -4.00 6.17 0.37
N PRO A 55 -4.24 6.57 -0.89
CA PRO A 55 -4.89 7.84 -1.18
C PRO A 55 -6.30 7.92 -0.58
N ALA A 56 -6.78 9.13 -0.32
CA ALA A 56 -8.19 9.34 -0.04
C ALA A 56 -9.04 9.33 -1.33
N GLY A 57 -10.36 9.35 -1.14
CA GLY A 57 -11.33 9.47 -2.23
C GLY A 57 -12.00 8.16 -2.62
N ARG A 58 -13.06 8.26 -3.43
CA ARG A 58 -13.96 7.12 -3.70
C ARG A 58 -13.43 6.15 -4.75
N MET A 59 -12.72 6.65 -5.76
CA MET A 59 -12.36 5.88 -6.95
C MET A 59 -10.89 5.44 -6.97
N LEU A 60 -9.98 6.34 -6.61
CA LEU A 60 -8.55 6.08 -6.73
C LEU A 60 -8.09 4.87 -5.90
N PRO A 61 -8.47 4.73 -4.62
CA PRO A 61 -8.03 3.58 -3.81
C PRO A 61 -8.57 2.25 -4.35
N VAL A 62 -9.83 2.23 -4.80
CA VAL A 62 -10.48 1.03 -5.34
C VAL A 62 -9.86 0.62 -6.68
N ARG A 63 -9.41 1.58 -7.48
CA ARG A 63 -8.76 1.35 -8.78
C ARG A 63 -7.33 0.83 -8.62
N CYS A 64 -6.58 1.39 -7.67
CA CYS A 64 -5.15 1.11 -7.51
C CYS A 64 -4.88 -0.09 -6.59
N PHE A 65 -5.76 -0.39 -5.64
CA PHE A 65 -5.50 -1.39 -4.61
C PHE A 65 -6.62 -2.45 -4.53
N GLU A 66 -6.26 -3.65 -4.09
CA GLU A 66 -7.19 -4.68 -3.60
C GLU A 66 -7.44 -4.42 -2.12
N LEU A 67 -8.36 -3.49 -1.81
CA LEU A 67 -8.48 -2.91 -0.46
C LEU A 67 -8.83 -3.95 0.63
N ARG A 68 -9.64 -4.95 0.30
CA ARG A 68 -10.05 -5.98 1.28
C ARG A 68 -8.86 -6.85 1.65
N GLU A 69 -8.11 -7.27 0.64
CA GLU A 69 -6.94 -8.12 0.73
C GLU A 69 -5.82 -7.37 1.44
N SER A 70 -5.57 -6.12 1.04
CA SER A 70 -4.59 -5.24 1.69
C SER A 70 -4.90 -5.05 3.18
N ALA A 71 -6.16 -4.79 3.53
CA ALA A 71 -6.57 -4.62 4.93
C ALA A 71 -6.49 -5.91 5.77
N ALA A 72 -6.45 -7.08 5.14
CA ALA A 72 -6.25 -8.35 5.85
C ALA A 72 -4.77 -8.63 6.17
N ILE A 73 -3.85 -7.97 5.46
CA ILE A 73 -2.40 -8.17 5.58
C ILE A 73 -1.73 -7.08 6.42
N LEU A 74 -2.11 -5.82 6.18
CA LEU A 74 -1.53 -4.65 6.83
C LEU A 74 -2.04 -4.52 8.27
N ASP A 75 -1.17 -4.05 9.18
CA ASP A 75 -1.54 -3.75 10.55
C ASP A 75 -2.53 -2.57 10.62
N TRP A 76 -2.30 -1.54 9.80
CA TRP A 76 -3.28 -0.50 9.50
C TRP A 76 -2.91 0.24 8.20
N ILE A 77 -3.85 1.06 7.74
CA ILE A 77 -3.70 1.91 6.56
C ILE A 77 -3.79 3.37 7.01
N ASN A 78 -2.75 4.14 6.68
CA ASN A 78 -2.76 5.59 6.80
C ASN A 78 -3.47 6.17 5.56
N ILE A 79 -4.76 6.49 5.68
CA ILE A 79 -5.48 7.12 4.57
C ILE A 79 -5.02 8.59 4.47
N MET A 80 -4.51 8.98 3.31
CA MET A 80 -4.01 10.34 3.05
C MET A 80 -5.18 11.31 2.86
N THR A 81 -5.82 11.69 3.97
CA THR A 81 -7.00 12.57 4.03
C THR A 81 -6.66 14.05 3.87
N TYR A 82 -5.73 14.34 2.97
CA TYR A 82 -5.22 15.66 2.61
C TYR A 82 -5.01 15.75 1.09
N ASP A 83 -4.52 16.88 0.60
CA ASP A 83 -4.29 17.16 -0.83
C ASP A 83 -5.52 16.93 -1.74
N LEU A 84 -6.72 17.12 -1.18
CA LEU A 84 -7.99 16.97 -1.90
C LEU A 84 -8.20 18.08 -2.96
N TYR A 85 -7.56 19.23 -2.76
CA TYR A 85 -7.56 20.38 -3.66
C TYR A 85 -6.22 21.10 -3.56
N GLY A 86 -5.82 21.77 -4.63
CA GLY A 86 -4.67 22.67 -4.64
C GLY A 86 -4.53 23.42 -5.95
N ALA A 87 -3.37 24.05 -6.16
CA ALA A 87 -3.14 24.99 -7.27
C ALA A 87 -2.76 24.32 -8.61
N TRP A 88 -2.65 23.00 -8.63
CA TRP A 88 -2.35 22.19 -9.79
C TRP A 88 -3.53 22.07 -10.78
#